data_AF-U9TU16-F1
#
_entry.id   AF-U9TU16-F1
#
_cell.length_a   1.000
_cell.length_b   1.000
_cell.length_c   1.000
_cell.angle_alpha   90.00
_cell.angle_beta   90.00
_cell.angle_gamma   90.00
#
_symmetry.space_group_name_H-M   'P 1'
#
loop_
_entity.id
_entity.type
_entity.pdbx_description
1 polymer ?
#
loop_
_entity_poly.entity_id
_entity_poly.type
_entity_poly.pdbx_seq_one_letter_code
_entity_poly.pdbx_strand_id
1 'polypeptide(L)'
;ESPLKKSRKLSSGKNTRCFWSDEAVECLLLYLEDNIDKIEKLGDPHSGVKLELWNGASELMLAEKHSYSWEQCCIKWKNIKRQYMNGILDKEKDPFQYTLVGKILGHTV
;
A
#
# COMPACT_ATOMS: atom_id res chain seq x y z
N GLU A 1 -8.03 44.65 9.32
CA GLU A 1 -8.09 43.93 8.03
C GLU A 1 -6.97 42.90 7.99
N SER A 2 -7.33 41.64 7.72
CA SER A 2 -6.39 40.51 7.66
C SER A 2 -5.78 40.41 6.25
N PRO A 3 -4.47 40.18 6.08
CA PRO A 3 -3.91 39.93 4.76
C PRO A 3 -4.22 38.49 4.32
N LEU A 4 -4.89 38.38 3.17
CA LEU A 4 -5.14 37.15 2.42
C LEU A 4 -3.84 36.35 2.25
N LYS A 5 -3.76 35.18 2.90
CA LYS A 5 -2.68 34.22 2.66
C LYS A 5 -2.89 33.61 1.27
N LYS A 6 -2.11 34.10 0.29
CA LYS A 6 -1.93 33.46 -1.03
C LYS A 6 -1.49 32.01 -0.81
N SER A 7 -2.37 31.07 -1.11
CA SER A 7 -2.05 29.66 -1.22
C SER A 7 -1.05 29.48 -2.36
N ARG A 8 0.22 29.25 -2.01
CA ARG A 8 1.26 28.89 -2.97
C ARG A 8 1.01 27.45 -3.42
N LYS A 9 0.37 27.30 -4.60
CA LYS A 9 0.51 26.09 -5.41
C LYS A 9 1.99 25.90 -5.73
N LEU A 10 2.67 25.01 -5.00
CA LEU A 10 3.97 24.49 -5.38
C LEU A 10 3.74 23.25 -6.24
N SER A 11 3.42 23.47 -7.52
CA SER A 11 3.65 22.45 -8.54
C SER A 11 5.15 22.40 -8.80
N SER A 12 5.88 21.66 -7.95
CA SER A 12 7.27 21.30 -8.22
C SER A 12 7.28 19.87 -8.73
N GLY A 13 7.31 19.73 -10.06
CA GLY A 13 7.68 18.49 -10.72
C GLY A 13 9.12 18.14 -10.37
N LYS A 14 9.30 17.53 -9.20
CA LYS A 14 10.44 16.68 -8.89
C LYS A 14 9.87 15.28 -8.87
N ASN A 15 10.50 14.37 -9.59
CA ASN A 15 10.20 12.94 -9.50
C ASN A 15 10.67 12.44 -8.12
N THR A 16 10.01 12.90 -7.06
CA THR A 16 10.25 12.47 -5.69
C THR A 16 9.76 11.04 -5.65
N ARG A 17 10.69 10.09 -5.84
CA ARG A 17 10.44 8.67 -5.67
C ARG A 17 9.66 8.53 -4.36
N CYS A 18 8.43 8.02 -4.45
CA CYS A 18 7.57 7.80 -3.30
C CYS A 18 8.33 6.94 -2.30
N PHE A 19 8.80 7.54 -1.21
CA PHE A 19 9.52 6.83 -0.16
C PHE A 19 8.50 6.12 0.72
N TRP A 20 8.75 4.85 1.03
CA TRP A 20 7.95 4.03 1.94
C TRP A 20 8.89 3.60 3.06
N SER A 21 8.61 4.00 4.30
CA SER A 21 9.27 3.43 5.47
C SER A 21 8.81 2.00 5.68
N ASP A 22 9.58 1.21 6.44
CA ASP A 22 9.20 -0.16 6.78
C ASP A 22 7.86 -0.18 7.53
N GLU A 23 7.69 0.72 8.51
CA GLU A 23 6.41 0.93 9.23
C GLU A 23 5.23 1.15 8.28
N ALA A 24 5.38 2.00 7.25
CA ALA A 24 4.32 2.23 6.28
C ALA A 24 4.02 0.98 5.43
N VAL A 25 5.05 0.17 5.14
CA VAL A 25 4.85 -1.11 4.43
C VAL A 25 4.12 -2.10 5.33
N GLU A 26 4.49 -2.18 6.60
CA GLU A 26 3.85 -3.06 7.57
C GLU A 26 2.38 -2.70 7.77
N CYS A 27 2.05 -1.41 7.96
CA CYS A 27 0.66 -0.94 8.05
C CYS A 27 -0.16 -1.35 6.83
N LEU A 28 0.40 -1.19 5.62
CA LEU A 28 -0.28 -1.62 4.41
C LEU A 28 -0.48 -3.15 4.40
N LEU A 29 0.54 -3.94 4.75
CA LEU A 29 0.43 -5.40 4.70
C LEU A 29 -0.55 -5.96 5.73
N LEU A 30 -0.57 -5.42 6.96
CA LEU A 30 -1.55 -5.80 7.98
C LEU A 30 -2.98 -5.52 7.53
N TYR A 31 -3.22 -4.35 6.93
CA TYR A 31 -4.54 -4.05 6.34
C TYR A 31 -4.97 -5.05 5.28
N LEU A 32 -4.04 -5.47 4.41
CA LEU A 32 -4.34 -6.43 3.35
C LEU A 32 -4.53 -7.85 3.89
N GLU A 33 -3.85 -8.23 4.98
CA GLU A 33 -4.09 -9.48 5.71
C GLU A 33 -5.51 -9.49 6.29
N ASP A 34 -5.93 -8.40 6.93
CA ASP A 34 -7.28 -8.26 7.50
C ASP A 34 -8.40 -8.24 6.43
N ASN A 35 -8.07 -7.93 5.18
CA ASN A 35 -8.99 -7.85 4.05
C ASN A 35 -8.66 -8.90 2.98
N ILE A 36 -8.18 -10.09 3.38
CA ILE A 36 -7.75 -11.14 2.46
C ILE A 36 -8.87 -11.60 1.51
N ASP A 37 -10.12 -11.63 1.98
CA ASP A 37 -11.29 -11.98 1.19
C ASP A 37 -11.53 -11.01 0.01
N LYS A 38 -11.17 -9.73 0.20
CA LYS A 38 -11.22 -8.71 -0.84
C LYS A 38 -10.05 -8.85 -1.81
N ILE A 39 -8.88 -9.24 -1.32
CA ILE A 39 -7.69 -9.52 -2.14
C ILE A 39 -7.97 -10.66 -3.13
N GLU A 40 -8.60 -11.74 -2.66
CA GLU A 40 -8.97 -12.89 -3.50
C GLU A 40 -9.91 -12.49 -4.65
N LYS A 41 -10.81 -11.53 -4.39
CA LYS A 41 -11.79 -11.02 -5.37
C LYS A 41 -11.21 -9.97 -6.33
N LEU A 42 -9.96 -9.52 -6.16
CA LEU A 42 -9.34 -8.54 -7.07
C LEU A 42 -9.21 -9.04 -8.52
N GLY A 43 -9.22 -10.36 -8.73
CA GLY A 43 -9.23 -10.98 -10.06
C GLY A 43 -10.57 -10.87 -10.79
N ASP A 44 -11.66 -10.57 -10.07
CA ASP A 44 -13.00 -10.44 -10.64
C ASP A 44 -13.29 -8.97 -11.04
N PRO A 45 -13.41 -8.67 -12.35
CA PRO A 45 -13.69 -7.33 -12.85
C PRO A 45 -15.08 -6.80 -12.45
N HIS A 46 -16.02 -7.66 -12.04
CA HIS A 46 -17.39 -7.28 -11.68
C HIS A 46 -17.59 -7.01 -10.19
N SER A 47 -16.59 -7.30 -9.35
CA SER A 47 -16.73 -7.29 -7.89
C SER A 47 -16.87 -5.89 -7.28
N GLY A 48 -16.39 -4.82 -7.94
CA GLY A 48 -16.32 -3.46 -7.38
C GLY A 48 -15.35 -3.30 -6.17
N VAL A 49 -14.93 -4.42 -5.57
CA VAL A 49 -14.09 -4.56 -4.37
C VAL A 49 -12.77 -3.83 -4.49
N LYS A 50 -12.22 -3.71 -5.71
CA LYS A 50 -10.96 -3.03 -5.96
C LYS A 50 -10.97 -1.59 -5.44
N LEU A 51 -12.02 -0.81 -5.72
CA LEU A 51 -12.07 0.59 -5.30
C LEU A 51 -12.21 0.70 -3.79
N GLU A 52 -13.09 -0.13 -3.20
CA GLU A 52 -13.31 -0.19 -1.75
C GLU A 52 -12.02 -0.53 -0.99
N LEU A 53 -11.32 -1.59 -1.41
CA LEU A 53 -10.08 -2.04 -0.78
C LEU A 53 -9.01 -0.94 -0.78
N TRP A 54 -8.74 -0.33 -1.94
CA TRP A 54 -7.64 0.63 -2.04
C TRP A 54 -7.98 1.98 -1.41
N ASN A 55 -9.25 2.39 -1.42
CA ASN A 55 -9.69 3.57 -0.67
C ASN A 55 -9.55 3.35 0.84
N GLY A 56 -10.02 2.20 1.36
CA GLY A 56 -9.85 1.87 2.77
C GLY A 56 -8.38 1.79 3.19
N ALA A 57 -7.51 1.26 2.33
CA ALA A 57 -6.06 1.30 2.57
C ALA A 57 -5.55 2.74 2.66
N SER A 58 -5.95 3.63 1.75
CA SER A 58 -5.54 5.04 1.76
C SER A 58 -6.00 5.77 3.02
N GLU A 59 -7.23 5.52 3.46
CA GLU A 59 -7.80 6.08 4.69
C GLU A 59 -7.05 5.60 5.94
N LEU A 60 -6.75 4.30 6.02
CA LEU A 60 -5.94 3.75 7.11
C LEU A 60 -4.54 4.36 7.13
N MET A 61 -3.87 4.43 5.97
CA MET A 61 -2.54 5.03 5.90
C MET A 61 -2.58 6.48 6.40
N LEU A 62 -3.61 7.25 6.03
CA LEU A 62 -3.77 8.62 6.51
C LEU A 62 -3.95 8.69 8.02
N ALA A 63 -4.72 7.76 8.61
CA ALA A 63 -4.89 7.65 10.07
C ALA A 63 -3.55 7.35 10.78
N GLU A 64 -2.70 6.52 10.17
CA GLU A 64 -1.33 6.21 10.60
C GLU A 64 -0.31 7.30 10.23
N LYS A 65 -0.77 8.50 9.84
CA LYS A 65 0.05 9.67 9.49
C LYS A 65 0.92 9.46 8.24
N HIS A 66 0.55 8.52 7.39
CA HIS A 66 1.15 8.26 6.09
C HIS A 66 0.25 8.76 4.96
N SER A 67 0.70 9.77 4.22
CA SER A 67 -0.10 10.38 3.15
C SER A 67 0.12 9.66 1.81
N TYR A 68 -0.53 8.50 1.63
CA TYR A 68 -0.53 7.75 0.37
C TYR A 68 -1.93 7.63 -0.22
N SER A 69 -2.05 7.88 -1.53
CA SER A 69 -3.29 7.68 -2.28
C SER A 69 -3.59 6.19 -2.46
N TRP A 70 -4.84 5.88 -2.77
CA TRP A 70 -5.27 4.52 -3.10
C TRP A 70 -4.47 3.93 -4.28
N GLU A 71 -4.10 4.73 -5.29
CA GLU A 71 -3.24 4.27 -6.38
C GLU A 71 -1.84 3.89 -5.88
N GLN A 72 -1.27 4.68 -4.97
CA GLN A 72 0.05 4.42 -4.40
C GLN A 72 0.06 3.12 -3.59
N CYS A 73 -0.96 2.87 -2.77
CA CYS A 73 -1.13 1.62 -2.03
C CYS A 73 -1.22 0.41 -2.99
N CYS A 74 -2.05 0.53 -4.05
CA CYS A 74 -2.21 -0.51 -5.07
C CYS A 74 -0.88 -0.82 -5.80
N ILE A 75 -0.14 0.21 -6.22
CA ILE A 75 1.16 0.07 -6.89
C ILE A 75 2.19 -0.56 -5.95
N LYS A 76 2.22 -0.13 -4.68
CA LYS A 76 3.13 -0.66 -3.67
C LYS A 76 2.89 -2.15 -3.44
N TRP A 77 1.63 -2.57 -3.25
CA TRP A 77 1.28 -3.99 -3.14
C TRP A 77 1.73 -4.80 -4.35
N LYS A 78 1.44 -4.33 -5.57
CA LYS A 78 1.88 -5.01 -6.81
C LYS A 78 3.40 -5.22 -6.87
N ASN A 79 4.16 -4.21 -6.43
CA ASN A 79 5.62 -4.30 -6.39
C ASN A 79 6.11 -5.31 -5.34
N ILE A 80 5.56 -5.27 -4.12
CA ILE A 80 5.90 -6.23 -3.06
C ILE A 80 5.57 -7.66 -3.50
N LYS A 81 4.36 -7.89 -4.01
CA LYS A 81 3.94 -9.19 -4.54
C LYS A 81 4.91 -9.69 -5.61
N ARG A 82 5.29 -8.83 -6.57
CA ARG A 82 6.27 -9.20 -7.61
C ARG A 82 7.65 -9.53 -7.02
N GLN A 83 8.12 -8.77 -6.04
CA GLN A 83 9.40 -9.03 -5.37
C GLN A 83 9.37 -10.39 -4.65
N TYR A 84 8.29 -10.69 -3.94
CA TYR A 84 8.08 -11.98 -3.29
C TYR A 84 8.06 -13.13 -4.30
N MET A 85 7.27 -13.03 -5.37
CA MET A 85 7.19 -14.08 -6.40
C MET A 85 8.51 -14.32 -7.14
N ASN A 86 9.35 -13.29 -7.26
CA ASN A 86 10.66 -13.38 -7.90
C ASN A 86 11.78 -13.81 -6.94
N GLY A 87 11.48 -14.11 -5.67
CA GLY A 87 12.49 -14.45 -4.66
C GLY A 87 13.42 -13.29 -4.29
N ILE A 88 13.02 -12.05 -4.59
CA ILE A 88 13.77 -10.83 -4.25
C ILE A 88 13.48 -10.41 -2.81
N LEU A 89 12.22 -10.56 -2.38
CA LEU A 89 11.85 -10.37 -0.97
C LEU A 89 12.38 -11.57 -0.19
N ASP A 90 13.25 -11.29 0.78
CA ASP A 90 14.09 -12.27 1.44
C ASP A 90 13.58 -12.53 2.86
N LYS A 91 13.34 -13.80 3.21
CA LYS A 91 12.87 -14.21 4.54
C LYS A 91 13.91 -13.92 5.63
N GLU A 92 15.20 -13.90 5.31
CA GLU A 92 16.26 -13.62 6.28
C GLU A 92 16.41 -12.12 6.55
N LYS A 93 16.13 -11.28 5.54
CA LYS A 93 16.27 -9.82 5.66
C LYS A 93 15.00 -9.16 6.21
N ASP A 94 13.85 -9.57 5.69
CA ASP A 94 12.55 -8.96 6.00
C ASP A 94 11.52 -10.05 6.38
N PRO A 95 11.78 -10.82 7.46
CA PRO A 95 10.97 -11.99 7.82
C PRO A 95 9.49 -11.66 8.03
N PHE A 96 9.21 -10.48 8.58
CA PHE A 96 7.85 -10.03 8.85
C PHE A 96 7.07 -9.77 7.55
N GLN A 97 7.62 -8.94 6.65
CA GLN A 97 7.00 -8.67 5.36
C GLN A 97 6.86 -9.95 4.53
N TYR A 98 7.89 -10.81 4.52
CA TYR A 98 7.84 -12.10 3.83
C TYR A 98 6.69 -12.98 4.33
N THR A 99 6.51 -13.05 5.65
CA THR A 99 5.46 -13.86 6.28
C THR A 99 4.07 -13.33 5.95
N LEU A 100 3.84 -12.02 6.08
CA LEU A 100 2.55 -11.42 5.75
C LEU A 100 2.19 -11.62 4.27
N VAL A 101 3.14 -11.38 3.36
CA VAL A 101 2.90 -11.57 1.92
C VAL A 101 2.59 -13.04 1.62
N GLY A 102 3.31 -13.98 2.24
CA GLY A 102 3.03 -15.41 2.11
C GLY A 102 1.61 -15.77 2.54
N LYS A 103 1.18 -15.30 3.70
CA LYS A 103 -0.20 -15.50 4.20
C LYS A 103 -1.25 -14.91 3.26
N ILE A 104 -1.09 -13.66 2.84
CA ILE A 104 -2.03 -12.97 1.92
C ILE A 104 -2.16 -13.73 0.59
N LEU A 105 -1.10 -14.40 0.14
CA LEU A 105 -1.10 -15.20 -1.08
C LEU A 105 -1.51 -16.66 -0.87
N GLY A 106 -1.80 -17.08 0.36
CA GLY A 106 -2.15 -18.47 0.69
C GLY A 106 -0.97 -19.45 0.57
N HIS A 107 0.26 -18.96 0.64
CA HIS A 107 1.46 -19.79 0.66
C HIS A 107 1.79 -20.19 2.10
N THR A 108 2.01 -21.49 2.36
CA THR A 108 2.48 -21.97 3.66
C THR A 108 3.90 -21.43 3.91
N VAL A 109 4.10 -20.65 4.97
CA VAL A 109 5.37 -19.95 5.29
C VAL A 109 6.19 -20.65 6.36
#